data_AF-A0A2M8WKI4-F1
#
_entry.id   AF-A0A2M8WKI4-F1
#
_cell.length_a   1.000
_cell.length_b   1.000
_cell.length_c   1.000
_cell.angle_alpha   90.00
_cell.angle_beta   90.00
_cell.angle_gamma   90.00
#
_symmetry.space_group_name_H-M   'P 1'
#
loop_
_entity.id
_entity.type
_entity.pdbx_description
1 polymer ?
#
loop_
_entity_poly.entity_id
_entity_poly.type
_entity_poly.pdbx_seq_one_letter_code
_entity_poly.pdbx_strand_id
1 'polypeptide(L)'
;MTSYEIIAVVPEPVTPPKDLPLRFVQAHGYTAVLSSHPKPLISLPMSRKDALQSAAQRQAWLEGCMPLGTVLPLCPNVFLSDEDIPSLITANQPLFDNLAVRLAGKVQFQIMIGWDAQGVLTKFRDAPELAGLFSADTLTQEALTTSLASLSARLCRTMTDTLEDVADDILPLPVVPDILFNAAVLQNASQVVALDAALERIDAIWTEGLQIKQVGPAPATSFASIIPQQITTGALKRAARMLGCDLHNAPQAIATARRAALLQSPAQANEIRRSAAILEAAARVGPDPQSFILCTTTSNDQAAFLAQRKVA
;
A
#
# COMPACT_ATOMS: atom_id res chain seq x y z
N MET A 1 -8.76 -22.11 20.24
CA MET A 1 -9.00 -20.67 20.09
C MET A 1 -9.42 -20.40 18.67
N THR A 2 -10.52 -19.67 18.46
CA THR A 2 -10.95 -19.26 17.12
C THR A 2 -10.04 -18.14 16.66
N SER A 3 -9.51 -18.25 15.44
CA SER A 3 -8.65 -17.25 14.84
C SER A 3 -9.37 -16.60 13.67
N TYR A 4 -9.21 -15.29 13.52
CA TYR A 4 -9.87 -14.46 12.52
C TYR A 4 -8.81 -13.74 11.70
N GLU A 5 -9.10 -13.50 10.42
CA GLU A 5 -8.21 -12.68 9.62
C GLU A 5 -8.42 -11.21 10.00
N ILE A 6 -7.36 -10.49 10.35
CA ILE A 6 -7.44 -9.04 10.54
C ILE A 6 -7.44 -8.33 9.19
N ILE A 7 -8.49 -7.56 8.93
CA ILE A 7 -8.73 -6.87 7.66
C ILE A 7 -8.17 -5.45 7.72
N ALA A 8 -8.55 -4.73 8.76
CA ALA A 8 -8.20 -3.32 8.95
C ALA A 8 -8.18 -2.94 10.43
N VAL A 9 -7.59 -1.78 10.71
CA VAL A 9 -7.79 -1.03 11.95
C VAL A 9 -8.43 0.30 11.58
N VAL A 10 -9.47 0.69 12.32
CA VAL A 10 -10.14 1.98 12.18
C VAL A 10 -9.86 2.80 13.45
N PRO A 11 -9.42 4.07 13.33
CA PRO A 11 -9.33 4.98 14.46
C PRO A 11 -10.71 5.22 15.07
N GLU A 12 -10.74 5.36 16.38
CA GLU A 12 -11.93 5.53 17.20
C GLU A 12 -12.74 4.23 17.43
N PRO A 13 -13.47 4.16 18.56
CA PRO A 13 -14.47 3.12 18.78
C PRO A 13 -15.64 3.28 17.80
N VAL A 14 -15.90 2.28 16.97
CA VAL A 14 -17.01 2.31 16.01
C VAL A 14 -18.14 1.36 16.40
N THR A 15 -19.37 1.72 16.04
CA THR A 15 -20.51 0.81 16.20
C THR A 15 -20.51 -0.18 15.03
N PRO A 16 -20.51 -1.50 15.29
CA PRO A 16 -20.51 -2.51 14.23
C PRO A 16 -21.71 -2.36 13.28
N PRO A 17 -21.50 -2.26 11.96
CA PRO A 17 -22.57 -2.35 10.98
C PRO A 17 -23.25 -3.73 11.05
N LYS A 18 -24.57 -3.77 10.98
CA LYS A 18 -25.35 -5.02 11.10
C LYS A 18 -25.28 -5.89 9.85
N ASP A 19 -24.94 -5.29 8.73
CA ASP A 19 -24.92 -5.85 7.37
C ASP A 19 -23.55 -6.41 6.97
N LEU A 20 -22.50 -6.08 7.71
CA LEU A 20 -21.17 -6.63 7.47
C LEU A 20 -20.98 -7.95 8.25
N PRO A 21 -20.61 -9.06 7.58
CA PRO A 21 -20.30 -10.34 8.25
C PRO A 21 -18.90 -10.30 8.89
N LEU A 22 -18.61 -9.22 9.61
CA LEU A 22 -17.31 -8.91 10.21
C LEU A 22 -17.46 -8.78 11.72
N ARG A 23 -16.36 -9.04 12.41
CA ARG A 23 -16.24 -8.86 13.85
C ARG A 23 -15.42 -7.62 14.15
N PHE A 24 -15.81 -6.90 15.19
CA PHE A 24 -15.20 -5.64 15.58
C PHE A 24 -14.72 -5.76 17.03
N VAL A 25 -13.42 -5.51 17.26
CA VAL A 25 -12.81 -5.58 18.58
C VAL A 25 -12.18 -4.23 18.91
N GLN A 26 -12.67 -3.59 19.97
CA GLN A 26 -12.22 -2.26 20.38
C GLN A 26 -11.08 -2.37 21.41
N ALA A 27 -10.01 -1.60 21.22
CA ALA A 27 -8.97 -1.42 22.24
C ALA A 27 -8.26 -0.08 22.05
N HIS A 28 -7.93 0.60 23.16
CA HIS A 28 -7.09 1.81 23.18
C HIS A 28 -7.46 2.89 22.15
N GLY A 29 -8.76 3.15 21.96
CA GLY A 29 -9.24 4.16 21.00
C GLY A 29 -9.21 3.74 19.54
N TYR A 30 -9.04 2.45 19.26
CA TYR A 30 -9.09 1.86 17.92
C TYR A 30 -10.09 0.70 17.87
N THR A 31 -10.54 0.40 16.66
CA THR A 31 -11.34 -0.80 16.36
C THR A 31 -10.64 -1.66 15.32
N ALA A 32 -10.29 -2.89 15.70
CA ALA A 32 -9.83 -3.90 14.74
C ALA A 32 -11.04 -4.55 14.06
N VAL A 33 -10.97 -4.69 12.74
CA VAL A 33 -11.99 -5.33 11.92
C VAL A 33 -11.47 -6.70 11.49
N LEU A 34 -12.22 -7.74 11.84
CA LEU A 34 -11.83 -9.14 11.69
C LEU A 34 -12.84 -9.87 10.80
N SER A 35 -12.37 -10.76 9.93
CA SER A 35 -13.22 -11.63 9.13
C SER A 35 -13.13 -13.08 9.61
N SER A 36 -14.28 -13.77 9.54
CA SER A 36 -14.38 -15.20 9.78
C SER A 36 -13.96 -15.97 8.53
N HIS A 37 -12.72 -15.79 8.05
CA HIS A 37 -12.28 -16.49 6.85
C HIS A 37 -12.20 -18.00 7.11
N PRO A 38 -12.86 -18.86 6.30
CA PRO A 38 -13.10 -20.25 6.70
C PRO A 38 -11.85 -21.12 6.87
N LYS A 39 -10.67 -20.77 6.33
CA LYS A 39 -9.40 -21.46 6.59
C LYS A 39 -8.21 -20.53 6.36
N PRO A 40 -7.10 -20.68 7.12
CA PRO A 40 -5.82 -20.10 6.71
C PRO A 40 -5.45 -20.67 5.33
N LEU A 41 -5.08 -19.79 4.38
CA LEU A 41 -4.72 -20.12 2.99
C LEU A 41 -3.43 -20.99 2.84
N ILE A 42 -3.07 -21.74 3.88
CA ILE A 42 -1.76 -22.36 4.07
C ILE A 42 -1.64 -23.72 3.35
N SER A 43 -2.72 -24.30 2.81
CA SER A 43 -2.60 -25.60 2.14
C SER A 43 -3.45 -25.70 0.89
N LEU A 44 -2.78 -25.71 -0.26
CA LEU A 44 -3.18 -26.04 -1.65
C LEU A 44 -2.98 -24.85 -2.60
N PRO A 45 -2.54 -25.07 -3.85
CA PRO A 45 -2.52 -24.01 -4.85
C PRO A 45 -3.96 -23.55 -5.06
N MET A 46 -4.28 -22.34 -4.61
CA MET A 46 -5.55 -21.71 -4.94
C MET A 46 -5.66 -21.64 -6.46
N SER A 47 -6.83 -21.96 -6.99
CA SER A 47 -7.10 -21.60 -8.37
C SER A 47 -7.02 -20.07 -8.50
N ARG A 48 -6.56 -19.58 -9.65
CA ARG A 48 -6.53 -18.13 -9.92
C ARG A 48 -7.89 -17.46 -9.66
N LYS A 49 -8.98 -18.20 -9.93
CA LYS A 49 -10.35 -17.75 -9.68
C LYS A 49 -10.63 -17.54 -8.19
N ASP A 50 -10.25 -18.47 -7.33
CA ASP A 50 -10.49 -18.37 -5.89
C ASP A 50 -9.66 -17.25 -5.27
N ALA A 51 -8.43 -17.06 -5.73
CA ALA A 51 -7.57 -15.95 -5.30
C ALA A 51 -8.18 -14.59 -5.68
N LEU A 52 -8.69 -14.45 -6.91
CA LEU A 52 -9.38 -13.23 -7.35
C LEU A 52 -10.67 -12.97 -6.58
N GLN A 53 -11.46 -14.02 -6.31
CA GLN A 53 -12.69 -13.90 -5.54
C GLN A 53 -12.41 -13.49 -4.08
N SER A 54 -11.40 -14.09 -3.46
CA SER A 54 -10.95 -13.72 -2.10
C SER A 54 -10.47 -12.27 -2.04
N ALA A 55 -9.66 -11.84 -3.02
CA ALA A 55 -9.19 -10.46 -3.11
C ALA A 55 -10.36 -9.47 -3.30
N ALA A 56 -11.31 -9.78 -4.19
CA ALA A 56 -12.50 -8.96 -4.40
C ALA A 56 -13.38 -8.87 -3.14
N GLN A 57 -13.55 -9.98 -2.43
CA GLN A 57 -14.32 -10.01 -1.18
C GLN A 57 -13.65 -9.17 -0.08
N ARG A 58 -12.33 -9.27 0.07
CA ARG A 58 -11.56 -8.45 1.01
C ARG A 58 -11.65 -6.97 0.67
N GLN A 59 -11.55 -6.63 -0.62
CA GLN A 59 -11.70 -5.26 -1.09
C GLN A 59 -13.09 -4.71 -0.77
N ALA A 60 -14.16 -5.48 -1.00
CA ALA A 60 -15.51 -5.09 -0.64
C ALA A 60 -15.69 -4.87 0.87
N TRP A 61 -15.03 -5.67 1.73
CA TRP A 61 -15.03 -5.42 3.17
C TRP A 61 -14.29 -4.14 3.57
N LEU A 62 -13.15 -3.87 2.95
CA LEU A 62 -12.39 -2.65 3.17
C LEU A 62 -13.19 -1.40 2.76
N GLU A 63 -13.85 -1.45 1.62
CA GLU A 63 -14.76 -0.40 1.14
C GLU A 63 -15.96 -0.23 2.08
N GLY A 64 -16.54 -1.34 2.55
CA GLY A 64 -17.62 -1.33 3.55
C GLY A 64 -17.22 -0.72 4.91
N CYS A 65 -15.92 -0.65 5.20
CA CYS A 65 -15.42 0.02 6.41
C CYS A 65 -15.19 1.53 6.21
N MET A 66 -15.18 2.06 4.99
CA MET A 66 -14.92 3.48 4.74
C MET A 66 -15.93 4.43 5.40
N PRO A 67 -17.24 4.11 5.49
CA PRO A 67 -18.18 4.95 6.23
C PRO A 67 -17.89 5.06 7.73
N LEU A 68 -17.04 4.17 8.28
CA LEU A 68 -16.64 4.16 9.69
C LEU A 68 -15.49 5.15 9.98
N GLY A 69 -14.89 5.75 8.94
CA GLY A 69 -13.79 6.70 9.07
C GLY A 69 -12.54 6.25 8.31
N THR A 70 -11.37 6.64 8.82
CA THR A 70 -10.09 6.31 8.17
C THR A 70 -9.81 4.82 8.29
N VAL A 71 -9.70 4.12 7.18
CA VAL A 71 -9.41 2.67 7.18
C VAL A 71 -7.91 2.46 7.04
N LEU A 72 -7.28 1.81 8.02
CA LEU A 72 -5.88 1.39 7.97
C LEU A 72 -5.82 -0.09 7.53
N PRO A 73 -5.57 -0.37 6.23
CA PRO A 73 -5.66 -1.73 5.71
C PRO A 73 -4.47 -2.57 6.16
N LEU A 74 -4.73 -3.83 6.55
CA LEU A 74 -3.66 -4.80 6.79
C LEU A 74 -3.41 -5.64 5.54
N CYS A 75 -2.20 -6.21 5.43
CA CYS A 75 -1.92 -7.23 4.45
C CYS A 75 -2.78 -8.49 4.70
N PRO A 76 -3.14 -9.23 3.63
CA PRO A 76 -3.95 -10.44 3.75
C PRO A 76 -3.21 -11.55 4.49
N ASN A 77 -3.97 -12.57 4.93
CA ASN A 77 -3.49 -13.79 5.58
C ASN A 77 -2.86 -13.62 6.96
N VAL A 78 -3.31 -12.61 7.70
CA VAL A 78 -2.88 -12.40 9.08
C VAL A 78 -4.00 -12.84 10.00
N PHE A 79 -3.78 -13.92 10.74
CA PHE A 79 -4.79 -14.55 11.58
C PHE A 79 -4.48 -14.33 13.05
N LEU A 80 -5.42 -13.72 13.77
CA LEU A 80 -5.31 -13.32 15.17
C LEU A 80 -6.51 -13.80 15.98
N SER A 81 -6.31 -14.08 17.25
CA SER A 81 -7.42 -14.22 18.18
C SER A 81 -7.86 -12.85 18.69
N ASP A 82 -9.09 -12.74 19.18
CA ASP A 82 -9.58 -11.53 19.87
C ASP A 82 -8.65 -11.09 21.02
N GLU A 83 -8.03 -12.04 21.71
CA GLU A 83 -7.14 -11.80 22.84
C GLU A 83 -5.83 -11.14 22.41
N ASP A 84 -5.40 -11.34 21.16
CA ASP A 84 -4.18 -10.74 20.62
C ASP A 84 -4.38 -9.25 20.29
N ILE A 85 -5.63 -8.82 20.03
CA ILE A 85 -5.95 -7.48 19.49
C ILE A 85 -5.52 -6.34 20.42
N PRO A 86 -5.82 -6.35 21.74
CA PRO A 86 -5.34 -5.30 22.62
C PRO A 86 -3.82 -5.15 22.59
N SER A 87 -3.08 -6.26 22.60
CA SER A 87 -1.60 -6.24 22.56
C SER A 87 -1.07 -5.70 21.23
N LEU A 88 -1.70 -6.07 20.11
CA LEU A 88 -1.38 -5.53 18.79
C LEU A 88 -1.59 -4.02 18.74
N ILE A 89 -2.72 -3.52 19.24
CA ILE A 89 -3.01 -2.08 19.21
C ILE A 89 -2.03 -1.33 20.11
N THR A 90 -1.81 -1.80 21.34
CA THR A 90 -0.87 -1.16 22.28
C THR A 90 0.57 -1.13 21.76
N ALA A 91 1.05 -2.23 21.18
CA ALA A 91 2.41 -2.30 20.62
C ALA A 91 2.63 -1.27 19.50
N ASN A 92 1.60 -1.03 18.69
CA ASN A 92 1.67 -0.30 17.42
C ASN A 92 0.98 1.06 17.43
N GLN A 93 0.53 1.53 18.60
CA GLN A 93 -0.21 2.79 18.72
C GLN A 93 0.46 3.97 17.99
N PRO A 94 1.79 4.24 18.13
CA PRO A 94 2.41 5.37 17.43
C PRO A 94 2.35 5.25 15.90
N LEU A 95 2.39 4.02 15.36
CA LEU A 95 2.25 3.77 13.93
C LEU A 95 0.81 4.07 13.49
N PHE A 96 -0.18 3.57 14.24
CA PHE A 96 -1.58 3.79 13.91
C PHE A 96 -1.97 5.27 14.03
N ASP A 97 -1.49 5.97 15.06
CA ASP A 97 -1.72 7.41 15.23
C ASP A 97 -1.16 8.19 14.02
N ASN A 98 0.07 7.87 13.61
CA ASN A 98 0.69 8.52 12.46
C ASN A 98 -0.09 8.26 11.16
N LEU A 99 -0.50 7.02 10.91
CA LEU A 99 -1.24 6.66 9.71
C LEU A 99 -2.65 7.25 9.71
N ALA A 100 -3.33 7.25 10.87
CA ALA A 100 -4.64 7.85 11.03
C ALA A 100 -4.62 9.34 10.68
N VAL A 101 -3.64 10.08 11.19
CA VAL A 101 -3.46 11.51 10.85
C VAL A 101 -3.11 11.68 9.38
N ARG A 102 -2.18 10.88 8.85
CA ARG A 102 -1.71 11.00 7.45
C ARG A 102 -2.81 10.70 6.43
N LEU A 103 -3.71 9.78 6.74
CA LEU A 103 -4.73 9.27 5.82
C LEU A 103 -6.15 9.82 6.12
N ALA A 104 -6.28 10.69 7.12
CA ALA A 104 -7.55 11.29 7.49
C ALA A 104 -8.20 11.98 6.28
N GLY A 105 -9.42 11.55 5.95
CA GLY A 105 -10.19 12.10 4.82
C GLY A 105 -9.62 11.78 3.44
N LYS A 106 -8.60 10.89 3.34
CA LYS A 106 -8.01 10.49 2.07
C LYS A 106 -8.62 9.21 1.53
N VAL A 107 -8.72 9.14 0.21
CA VAL A 107 -9.16 7.98 -0.54
C VAL A 107 -8.19 7.71 -1.68
N GLN A 108 -8.13 6.44 -2.08
CA GLN A 108 -7.35 5.98 -3.20
C GLN A 108 -8.23 5.72 -4.41
N PHE A 109 -7.72 6.09 -5.59
CA PHE A 109 -8.21 5.64 -6.88
C PHE A 109 -7.09 4.89 -7.60
N GLN A 110 -7.43 3.91 -8.42
CA GLN A 110 -6.52 3.35 -9.41
C GLN A 110 -6.92 3.84 -10.79
N ILE A 111 -5.98 4.46 -11.50
CA ILE A 111 -6.14 4.96 -12.86
C ILE A 111 -5.36 4.06 -13.80
N MET A 112 -6.06 3.45 -14.75
CA MET A 112 -5.48 2.69 -15.85
C MET A 112 -5.86 3.36 -17.16
N ILE A 113 -4.88 3.58 -18.03
CA ILE A 113 -5.09 4.18 -19.34
C ILE A 113 -4.50 3.25 -20.37
N GLY A 114 -5.35 2.66 -21.21
CA GLY A 114 -4.95 1.99 -22.43
C GLY A 114 -4.90 2.96 -23.60
N TRP A 115 -4.27 2.54 -24.70
CA TRP A 115 -4.28 3.31 -25.95
C TRP A 115 -4.56 2.39 -27.15
N ASP A 116 -5.11 2.96 -28.22
CA ASP A 116 -5.26 2.23 -29.49
C ASP A 116 -3.90 2.10 -30.19
N ALA A 117 -3.30 0.90 -30.09
CA ALA A 117 -2.02 0.60 -30.71
C ALA A 117 -2.05 0.71 -32.25
N GLN A 118 -3.21 0.59 -32.89
CA GLN A 118 -3.33 0.71 -34.35
C GLN A 118 -3.42 2.17 -34.78
N GLY A 119 -4.19 2.98 -34.06
CA GLY A 119 -4.37 4.40 -34.34
C GLY A 119 -3.20 5.29 -33.93
N VAL A 120 -2.31 4.85 -33.04
CA VAL A 120 -1.27 5.70 -32.43
C VAL A 120 -0.34 6.34 -33.45
N LEU A 121 0.10 5.60 -34.47
CA LEU A 121 1.00 6.11 -35.51
C LEU A 121 0.32 7.15 -36.40
N THR A 122 -0.98 6.99 -36.64
CA THR A 122 -1.77 7.95 -37.42
C THR A 122 -2.05 9.21 -36.62
N LYS A 123 -2.47 9.07 -35.36
CA LYS A 123 -2.80 10.20 -34.48
C LYS A 123 -1.57 11.07 -34.20
N PHE A 124 -0.44 10.45 -33.91
CA PHE A 124 0.78 11.14 -33.51
C PHE A 124 1.81 11.24 -34.64
N ARG A 125 1.37 11.19 -35.90
CA ARG A 125 2.26 11.21 -37.07
C ARG A 125 3.26 12.36 -37.05
N ASP A 126 2.80 13.55 -36.64
CA ASP A 126 3.60 14.77 -36.60
C ASP A 126 4.35 14.96 -35.27
N ALA A 127 4.28 13.97 -34.36
CA ALA A 127 5.02 14.02 -33.12
C ALA A 127 6.54 13.89 -33.38
N PRO A 128 7.37 14.65 -32.64
CA PRO A 128 8.81 14.66 -32.87
C PRO A 128 9.45 13.29 -32.68
N GLU A 129 8.88 12.44 -31.82
CA GLU A 129 9.36 11.07 -31.61
C GLU A 129 9.17 10.16 -32.83
N LEU A 130 8.19 10.45 -33.68
CA LEU A 130 7.87 9.62 -34.85
C LEU A 130 8.38 10.22 -36.17
N ALA A 131 8.89 11.44 -36.18
CA ALA A 131 9.31 12.16 -37.39
C ALA A 131 10.32 11.37 -38.25
N GLY A 132 11.24 10.65 -37.59
CA GLY A 132 12.24 9.81 -38.25
C GLY A 132 11.67 8.53 -38.90
N LEU A 133 10.51 8.03 -38.45
CA LEU A 133 9.91 6.81 -38.98
C LEU A 133 9.31 7.00 -40.37
N PHE A 134 8.70 8.16 -40.61
CA PHE A 134 7.99 8.44 -41.87
C PHE A 134 8.90 9.01 -42.97
N SER A 135 10.14 9.36 -42.62
CA SER A 135 11.13 9.92 -43.54
C SER A 135 12.17 8.89 -43.99
N ALA A 136 12.17 7.69 -43.39
CA ALA A 136 13.16 6.65 -43.68
C ALA A 136 12.72 5.76 -44.85
N ASP A 137 13.65 5.48 -45.77
CA ASP A 137 13.41 4.57 -46.90
C ASP A 137 13.19 3.11 -46.45
N THR A 138 13.66 2.74 -45.25
CA THR A 138 13.45 1.42 -44.65
C THR A 138 13.09 1.55 -43.17
N LEU A 139 11.90 1.07 -42.81
CA LEU A 139 11.43 1.04 -41.42
C LEU A 139 11.92 -0.24 -40.73
N THR A 140 12.76 -0.10 -39.70
CA THR A 140 13.18 -1.25 -38.87
C THR A 140 12.25 -1.40 -37.66
N GLN A 141 12.06 -2.64 -37.21
CA GLN A 141 11.26 -2.93 -36.00
C GLN A 141 11.85 -2.27 -34.74
N GLU A 142 13.19 -2.16 -34.67
CA GLU A 142 13.90 -1.51 -33.57
C GLU A 142 13.63 0.00 -33.53
N ALA A 143 13.66 0.68 -34.69
CA ALA A 143 13.34 2.10 -34.78
C ALA A 143 11.89 2.38 -34.37
N LEU A 144 10.94 1.55 -34.82
CA LEU A 144 9.53 1.64 -34.43
C LEU A 144 9.37 1.49 -32.91
N THR A 145 9.97 0.45 -32.33
CA THR A 145 9.89 0.17 -30.88
C THR A 145 10.46 1.32 -30.05
N THR A 146 11.62 1.85 -30.45
CA THR A 146 12.29 2.96 -29.74
C THR A 146 11.48 4.25 -29.82
N SER A 147 10.91 4.55 -30.99
CA SER A 147 10.11 5.75 -31.21
C SER A 147 8.78 5.69 -30.44
N LEU A 148 8.11 4.53 -30.44
CA LEU A 148 6.90 4.30 -29.65
C LEU A 148 7.17 4.35 -28.14
N ALA A 149 8.30 3.81 -27.68
CA ALA A 149 8.70 3.91 -26.27
C ALA A 149 8.93 5.37 -25.85
N SER A 150 9.53 6.19 -26.73
CA SER A 150 9.75 7.62 -26.47
C SER A 150 8.43 8.39 -26.42
N LEU A 151 7.54 8.14 -27.38
CA LEU A 151 6.19 8.73 -27.39
C LEU A 151 5.41 8.35 -26.13
N SER A 152 5.42 7.06 -25.78
CA SER A 152 4.79 6.53 -24.56
C SER A 152 5.33 7.25 -23.31
N ALA A 153 6.65 7.38 -23.19
CA ALA A 153 7.27 8.07 -22.05
C ALA A 153 6.83 9.55 -21.94
N ARG A 154 6.72 10.27 -23.07
CA ARG A 154 6.21 11.65 -23.07
C ARG A 154 4.73 11.72 -22.66
N LEU A 155 3.89 10.84 -23.19
CA LEU A 155 2.47 10.80 -22.83
C LEU A 155 2.28 10.45 -21.36
N CYS A 156 3.00 9.43 -20.85
CA CYS A 156 2.96 9.07 -19.44
C CYS A 156 3.41 10.22 -18.55
N ARG A 157 4.45 10.98 -18.92
CA ARG A 157 4.85 12.18 -18.19
C ARG A 157 3.73 13.22 -18.17
N THR A 158 3.12 13.50 -19.32
CA THR A 158 2.00 14.45 -19.42
C THR A 158 0.83 14.03 -18.52
N MET A 159 0.51 12.74 -18.48
CA MET A 159 -0.53 12.18 -17.62
C MET A 159 -0.17 12.29 -16.14
N THR A 160 1.07 11.97 -15.77
CA THR A 160 1.59 12.15 -14.40
C THR A 160 1.47 13.61 -13.97
N ASP A 161 2.03 14.54 -14.75
CA ASP A 161 2.01 15.97 -14.45
C ASP A 161 0.56 16.47 -14.25
N THR A 162 -0.38 16.02 -15.09
CA THR A 162 -1.80 16.38 -14.98
C THR A 162 -2.47 15.85 -13.71
N LEU A 163 -2.06 14.67 -13.24
CA LEU A 163 -2.57 14.07 -12.00
C LEU A 163 -1.89 14.66 -10.77
N GLU A 164 -0.62 15.06 -10.84
CA GLU A 164 0.13 15.68 -9.74
C GLU A 164 -0.51 17.00 -9.28
N ASP A 165 -1.19 17.72 -10.18
CA ASP A 165 -1.93 18.94 -9.85
C ASP A 165 -3.10 18.72 -8.87
N VAL A 166 -3.63 17.49 -8.78
CA VAL A 166 -4.85 17.15 -8.01
C VAL A 166 -4.62 16.07 -6.96
N ALA A 167 -3.51 15.33 -7.04
CA ALA A 167 -3.18 14.23 -6.15
C ALA A 167 -2.33 14.70 -4.95
N ASP A 168 -2.55 14.10 -3.79
CA ASP A 168 -1.62 14.23 -2.66
C ASP A 168 -0.36 13.37 -2.86
N ASP A 169 -0.52 12.22 -3.51
CA ASP A 169 0.57 11.28 -3.82
C ASP A 169 0.16 10.40 -5.02
N ILE A 170 1.14 9.99 -5.82
CA ILE A 170 0.95 9.12 -6.99
C ILE A 170 1.95 7.97 -6.90
N LEU A 171 1.43 6.75 -6.93
CA LEU A 171 2.24 5.55 -6.95
C LEU A 171 2.12 4.86 -8.32
N PRO A 172 3.16 4.87 -9.16
CA PRO A 172 3.20 4.08 -10.38
C PRO A 172 3.07 2.59 -10.08
N LEU A 173 2.20 1.91 -10.82
CA LEU A 173 1.95 0.48 -10.73
C LEU A 173 2.48 -0.23 -11.99
N PRO A 174 2.67 -1.56 -11.95
CA PRO A 174 3.12 -2.32 -13.12
C PRO A 174 2.19 -2.13 -14.30
N VAL A 175 2.79 -1.79 -15.44
CA VAL A 175 2.09 -1.71 -16.72
C VAL A 175 2.08 -3.11 -17.36
N VAL A 176 0.89 -3.56 -17.76
CA VAL A 176 0.67 -4.82 -18.49
C VAL A 176 0.49 -4.50 -19.98
N PRO A 177 0.54 -5.50 -20.90
CA PRO A 177 0.27 -5.25 -22.31
C PRO A 177 -1.04 -4.46 -22.52
N ASP A 178 -1.04 -3.58 -23.52
CA ASP A 178 -2.17 -2.70 -23.89
C ASP A 178 -2.51 -1.58 -22.90
N ILE A 179 -1.82 -1.52 -21.75
CA ILE A 179 -1.89 -0.39 -20.83
C ILE A 179 -0.70 0.53 -21.11
N LEU A 180 -0.98 1.82 -21.24
CA LEU A 180 0.01 2.88 -21.37
C LEU A 180 0.41 3.41 -19.98
N PHE A 181 -0.57 3.61 -19.10
CA PHE A 181 -0.39 4.20 -17.78
C PHE A 181 -1.17 3.42 -16.73
N ASN A 182 -0.54 3.11 -15.59
CA ASN A 182 -1.20 2.47 -14.45
C ASN A 182 -0.66 3.07 -13.16
N ALA A 183 -1.50 3.73 -12.37
CA ALA A 183 -1.09 4.34 -11.11
C ALA A 183 -2.19 4.26 -10.06
N ALA A 184 -1.79 4.17 -8.79
CA ALA A 184 -2.66 4.52 -7.68
C ALA A 184 -2.49 6.01 -7.38
N VAL A 185 -3.60 6.70 -7.14
CA VAL A 185 -3.68 8.13 -6.83
C VAL A 185 -4.30 8.26 -5.45
N LEU A 186 -3.60 8.93 -4.53
CA LEU A 186 -4.12 9.29 -3.21
C LEU A 186 -4.60 10.74 -3.26
N GLN A 187 -5.83 11.00 -2.82
CA GLN A 187 -6.35 12.36 -2.74
C GLN A 187 -7.34 12.52 -1.59
N ASN A 188 -7.66 13.77 -1.25
CA ASN A 188 -8.73 14.06 -0.32
C ASN A 188 -10.10 13.68 -0.93
N ALA A 189 -10.96 13.02 -0.15
CA ALA A 189 -12.31 12.62 -0.58
C ALA A 189 -13.19 13.79 -1.01
N SER A 190 -12.93 15.00 -0.51
CA SER A 190 -13.64 16.21 -0.93
C SER A 190 -13.23 16.76 -2.30
N GLN A 191 -12.12 16.27 -2.87
CA GLN A 191 -11.52 16.76 -4.13
C GLN A 191 -11.76 15.85 -5.33
N VAL A 192 -12.67 14.87 -5.22
CA VAL A 192 -12.95 13.90 -6.30
C VAL A 192 -13.29 14.58 -7.64
N VAL A 193 -14.03 15.70 -7.60
CA VAL A 193 -14.38 16.49 -8.80
C VAL A 193 -13.14 17.02 -9.53
N ALA A 194 -12.06 17.33 -8.81
CA ALA A 194 -10.81 17.79 -9.41
C ALA A 194 -10.10 16.66 -10.18
N LEU A 195 -10.16 15.43 -9.67
CA LEU A 195 -9.68 14.25 -10.37
C LEU A 195 -10.46 14.02 -11.67
N ASP A 196 -11.79 14.11 -11.63
CA ASP A 196 -12.62 13.92 -12.83
C ASP A 196 -12.23 14.93 -13.93
N ALA A 197 -12.06 16.21 -13.57
CA ALA A 197 -11.59 17.24 -14.50
C ALA A 197 -10.15 16.99 -15.01
N ALA A 198 -9.29 16.37 -14.21
CA ALA A 198 -7.94 15.98 -14.65
C ALA A 198 -8.00 14.82 -15.66
N LEU A 199 -8.87 13.84 -15.43
CA LEU A 199 -9.09 12.73 -16.36
C LEU A 199 -9.71 13.21 -17.68
N GLU A 200 -10.60 14.19 -17.66
CA GLU A 200 -11.12 14.84 -18.88
C GLU A 200 -10.02 15.53 -19.68
N ARG A 201 -9.08 16.21 -19.02
CA ARG A 201 -7.91 16.81 -19.69
C ARG A 201 -7.00 15.74 -20.33
N ILE A 202 -6.83 14.61 -19.66
CA ILE A 202 -6.07 13.49 -20.19
C ILE A 202 -6.79 12.86 -21.39
N ASP A 203 -8.10 12.65 -21.29
CA ASP A 203 -8.92 12.15 -22.40
C ASP A 203 -8.79 13.03 -23.64
N ALA A 204 -8.83 14.36 -23.46
CA ALA A 204 -8.71 15.34 -24.54
C ALA A 204 -7.37 15.28 -25.32
N ILE A 205 -6.34 14.60 -24.80
CA ILE A 205 -5.11 14.33 -25.57
C ILE A 205 -5.44 13.50 -26.81
N TRP A 206 -6.28 12.47 -26.66
CA TRP A 206 -6.76 11.63 -27.74
C TRP A 206 -8.02 10.85 -27.36
N THR A 207 -9.16 11.53 -27.40
CA THR A 207 -10.48 11.00 -26.98
C THR A 207 -10.88 9.71 -27.69
N GLU A 208 -10.52 9.54 -28.96
CA GLU A 208 -10.92 8.35 -29.71
C GLU A 208 -10.03 7.13 -29.43
N GLY A 209 -8.83 7.33 -28.88
CA GLY A 209 -7.84 6.26 -28.73
C GLY A 209 -7.38 5.99 -27.32
N LEU A 210 -7.63 6.87 -26.35
CA LEU A 210 -7.38 6.56 -24.95
C LEU A 210 -8.55 5.81 -24.33
N GLN A 211 -8.23 4.80 -23.52
CA GLN A 211 -9.21 4.01 -22.77
C GLN A 211 -8.92 4.19 -21.29
N ILE A 212 -9.59 5.16 -20.68
CA ILE A 212 -9.40 5.49 -19.26
C ILE A 212 -10.34 4.65 -18.41
N LYS A 213 -9.78 3.94 -17.43
CA LYS A 213 -10.52 3.22 -16.40
C LYS A 213 -10.09 3.71 -15.03
N GLN A 214 -11.06 4.22 -14.28
CA GLN A 214 -10.92 4.59 -12.88
C GLN A 214 -11.56 3.52 -12.00
N VAL A 215 -10.86 3.09 -10.95
CA VAL A 215 -11.36 2.15 -9.93
C VAL A 215 -11.25 2.81 -8.57
N GLY A 216 -12.33 2.82 -7.79
CA GLY A 216 -12.43 3.46 -6.48
C GLY A 216 -13.71 4.29 -6.33
N PRO A 217 -13.87 5.04 -5.24
CA PRO A 217 -12.88 5.25 -4.18
C PRO A 217 -12.64 3.99 -3.33
N ALA A 218 -11.42 3.83 -2.83
CA ALA A 218 -11.02 2.73 -1.95
C ALA A 218 -10.16 3.26 -0.78
N PRO A 219 -9.97 2.47 0.30
CA PRO A 219 -8.93 2.77 1.28
C PRO A 219 -7.54 2.81 0.66
N ALA A 220 -6.60 3.48 1.33
CA ALA A 220 -5.23 3.71 0.85
C ALA A 220 -4.34 2.45 0.92
N THR A 221 -4.79 1.34 0.33
CA THR A 221 -4.12 0.02 0.35
C THR A 221 -2.75 0.06 -0.32
N SER A 222 -2.60 0.80 -1.40
CA SER A 222 -1.32 0.92 -2.12
C SER A 222 -0.32 1.83 -1.40
N PHE A 223 -0.79 2.76 -0.55
CA PHE A 223 0.05 3.75 0.14
C PHE A 223 0.35 3.39 1.60
N ALA A 224 -0.44 2.52 2.22
CA ALA A 224 -0.37 2.27 3.66
C ALA A 224 -0.84 0.87 4.08
N SER A 225 -0.45 -0.17 3.35
CA SER A 225 -0.68 -1.54 3.80
C SER A 225 0.17 -1.85 5.04
N ILE A 226 -0.50 -2.23 6.12
CA ILE A 226 0.13 -2.63 7.38
C ILE A 226 0.52 -4.11 7.30
N ILE A 227 1.80 -4.40 7.52
CA ILE A 227 2.38 -5.73 7.58
C ILE A 227 2.65 -6.10 9.05
N PRO A 228 1.80 -6.93 9.66
CA PRO A 228 2.04 -7.44 11.01
C PRO A 228 3.05 -8.57 11.00
N GLN A 229 3.92 -8.58 12.01
CA GLN A 229 4.94 -9.60 12.21
C GLN A 229 4.92 -10.08 13.66
N GLN A 230 4.87 -11.40 13.86
CA GLN A 230 5.06 -11.98 15.18
C GLN A 230 6.48 -11.76 15.69
N ILE A 231 6.60 -11.16 16.86
CA ILE A 231 7.85 -10.98 17.60
C ILE A 231 7.92 -12.03 18.69
N THR A 232 8.94 -12.88 18.62
CA THR A 232 9.20 -13.92 19.62
C THR A 232 10.14 -13.42 20.71
N THR A 233 10.18 -14.10 21.85
CA THR A 233 11.16 -13.87 22.92
C THR A 233 12.61 -13.89 22.40
N GLY A 234 12.90 -14.75 21.42
CA GLY A 234 14.21 -14.81 20.78
C GLY A 234 14.54 -13.54 19.99
N ALA A 235 13.57 -12.95 19.30
CA ALA A 235 13.74 -11.68 18.60
C ALA A 235 13.95 -10.52 19.58
N LEU A 236 13.21 -10.50 20.71
CA LEU A 236 13.40 -9.54 21.79
C LEU A 236 14.81 -9.57 22.37
N LYS A 237 15.30 -10.77 22.74
CA LYS A 237 16.67 -10.94 23.26
C LYS A 237 17.74 -10.51 22.27
N ARG A 238 17.54 -10.74 20.97
CA ARG A 238 18.45 -10.26 19.92
C ARG A 238 18.42 -8.73 19.80
N ALA A 239 17.25 -8.11 19.83
CA ALA A 239 17.09 -6.66 19.78
C ALA A 239 17.74 -5.97 20.99
N ALA A 240 17.53 -6.51 22.19
CA ALA A 240 18.17 -6.07 23.43
C ALA A 240 19.71 -6.12 23.33
N ARG A 241 20.24 -7.25 22.87
CA ARG A 241 21.68 -7.43 22.65
C ARG A 241 22.24 -6.46 21.61
N MET A 242 21.54 -6.26 20.51
CA MET A 242 21.94 -5.35 19.43
C MET A 242 22.10 -3.91 19.94
N LEU A 243 21.24 -3.47 20.86
CA LEU A 243 21.30 -2.13 21.43
C LEU A 243 22.07 -2.03 22.76
N GLY A 244 22.58 -3.15 23.29
CA GLY A 244 23.20 -3.17 24.62
C GLY A 244 22.25 -2.73 25.74
N CYS A 245 20.95 -3.02 25.61
CA CYS A 245 19.90 -2.61 26.54
C CYS A 245 19.29 -3.81 27.27
N ASP A 246 18.67 -3.55 28.43
CA ASP A 246 17.72 -4.47 29.06
C ASP A 246 16.34 -4.34 28.40
N LEU A 247 15.53 -5.42 28.46
CA LEU A 247 14.14 -5.44 27.98
C LEU A 247 13.24 -4.47 28.76
N HIS A 248 13.59 -4.15 30.00
CA HIS A 248 12.82 -3.26 30.87
C HIS A 248 13.27 -1.79 30.80
N ASN A 249 14.19 -1.45 29.89
CA ASN A 249 14.67 -0.09 29.74
C ASN A 249 13.53 0.87 29.36
N ALA A 250 13.52 2.06 29.99
CA ALA A 250 12.58 3.11 29.64
C ALA A 250 12.77 3.58 28.17
N PRO A 251 11.72 4.09 27.50
CA PRO A 251 11.79 4.52 26.10
C PRO A 251 12.94 5.49 25.79
N GLN A 252 13.25 6.40 26.72
CA GLN A 252 14.36 7.36 26.56
C GLN A 252 15.75 6.67 26.56
N ALA A 253 15.92 5.60 27.33
CA ALA A 253 17.15 4.82 27.34
C ALA A 253 17.30 4.05 26.02
N ILE A 254 16.22 3.48 25.49
CA ILE A 254 16.22 2.81 24.18
C ILE A 254 16.59 3.80 23.06
N ALA A 255 16.02 5.00 23.06
CA ALA A 255 16.32 6.04 22.08
C ALA A 255 17.80 6.49 22.12
N THR A 256 18.36 6.59 23.33
CA THR A 256 19.77 6.95 23.55
C THR A 256 20.70 5.84 23.02
N ALA A 257 20.41 4.59 23.36
CA ALA A 257 21.16 3.43 22.89
C ALA A 257 21.09 3.27 21.37
N ARG A 258 19.91 3.48 20.77
CA ARG A 258 19.73 3.51 19.30
C ARG A 258 20.66 4.54 18.66
N ARG A 259 20.70 5.77 19.21
CA ARG A 259 21.56 6.84 18.68
C ARG A 259 23.04 6.46 18.76
N ALA A 260 23.48 5.91 19.88
CA ALA A 260 24.86 5.45 20.06
C ALA A 260 25.22 4.32 19.07
N ALA A 261 24.35 3.32 18.94
CA ALA A 261 24.54 2.21 18.01
C ALA A 261 24.61 2.67 16.54
N LEU A 262 23.76 3.61 16.13
CA LEU A 262 23.77 4.17 14.76
C LEU A 262 25.08 4.92 14.45
N LEU A 263 25.66 5.61 15.43
CA LEU A 263 26.95 6.29 15.26
C LEU A 263 28.10 5.28 15.13
N GLN A 264 28.04 4.17 15.87
CA GLN A 264 29.08 3.14 15.87
C GLN A 264 29.02 2.22 14.64
N SER A 265 27.82 1.95 14.12
CA SER A 265 27.62 0.99 13.02
C SER A 265 26.58 1.46 12.00
N PRO A 266 26.87 2.52 11.22
CA PRO A 266 25.94 3.03 10.19
C PRO A 266 25.52 1.97 9.16
N ALA A 267 26.41 1.03 8.83
CA ALA A 267 26.12 -0.07 7.91
C ALA A 267 24.98 -1.00 8.39
N GLN A 268 24.68 -1.01 9.69
CA GLN A 268 23.62 -1.81 10.31
C GLN A 268 22.37 -0.97 10.65
N ALA A 269 22.23 0.24 10.09
CA ALA A 269 21.20 1.19 10.50
C ALA A 269 19.77 0.62 10.49
N ASN A 270 19.43 -0.21 9.51
CA ASN A 270 18.10 -0.83 9.41
C ASN A 270 17.84 -1.84 10.53
N GLU A 271 18.82 -2.67 10.87
CA GLU A 271 18.69 -3.65 11.95
C GLU A 271 18.65 -2.98 13.33
N ILE A 272 19.44 -1.91 13.51
CA ILE A 272 19.44 -1.09 14.72
C ILE A 272 18.09 -0.41 14.92
N ARG A 273 17.53 0.22 13.87
CA ARG A 273 16.19 0.85 13.92
C ARG A 273 15.11 -0.17 14.23
N ARG A 274 15.15 -1.34 13.58
CA ARG A 274 14.20 -2.43 13.83
C ARG A 274 14.30 -2.95 15.27
N SER A 275 15.51 -3.13 15.78
CA SER A 275 15.74 -3.56 17.16
C SER A 275 15.16 -2.55 18.17
N ALA A 276 15.35 -1.25 17.92
CA ALA A 276 14.76 -0.21 18.75
C ALA A 276 13.22 -0.25 18.69
N ALA A 277 12.64 -0.39 17.50
CA ALA A 277 11.19 -0.49 17.35
C ALA A 277 10.60 -1.70 18.10
N ILE A 278 11.30 -2.85 18.07
CA ILE A 278 10.91 -4.04 18.85
C ILE A 278 10.91 -3.73 20.35
N LEU A 279 11.97 -3.13 20.89
CA LEU A 279 12.05 -2.84 22.34
C LEU A 279 11.06 -1.75 22.77
N GLU A 280 10.88 -0.71 21.95
CA GLU A 280 9.89 0.36 22.22
C GLU A 280 8.46 -0.20 22.24
N ALA A 281 8.13 -1.12 21.33
CA ALA A 281 6.84 -1.78 21.31
C ALA A 281 6.66 -2.73 22.51
N ALA A 282 7.69 -3.49 22.85
CA ALA A 282 7.69 -4.36 24.02
C ALA A 282 7.41 -3.58 25.33
N ALA A 283 8.07 -2.44 25.51
CA ALA A 283 7.88 -1.57 26.67
C ALA A 283 6.45 -1.02 26.79
N ARG A 284 5.70 -0.89 25.67
CA ARG A 284 4.28 -0.50 25.68
C ARG A 284 3.36 -1.65 26.06
N VAL A 285 3.66 -2.87 25.61
CA VAL A 285 2.82 -4.05 25.86
C VAL A 285 2.81 -4.41 27.34
N GLY A 286 3.95 -4.31 28.04
CA GLY A 286 4.03 -4.56 29.47
C GLY A 286 5.42 -5.00 29.95
N PRO A 287 5.56 -5.37 31.23
CA PRO A 287 6.87 -5.68 31.82
C PRO A 287 7.47 -6.99 31.33
N ASP A 288 6.68 -8.00 30.94
CA ASP A 288 7.20 -9.29 30.47
C ASP A 288 6.47 -9.79 29.21
N PRO A 289 6.70 -9.15 28.05
CA PRO A 289 6.07 -9.56 26.80
C PRO A 289 6.74 -10.85 26.29
N GLN A 290 6.04 -11.97 26.42
CA GLN A 290 6.50 -13.26 25.90
C GLN A 290 6.53 -13.29 24.37
N SER A 291 5.50 -12.71 23.75
CA SER A 291 5.40 -12.46 22.32
C SER A 291 4.35 -11.39 22.03
N PHE A 292 4.48 -10.67 20.93
CA PHE A 292 3.48 -9.70 20.47
C PHE A 292 3.62 -9.49 18.96
N ILE A 293 2.70 -8.71 18.38
CA ILE A 293 2.71 -8.40 16.96
C ILE A 293 3.24 -6.99 16.77
N LEU A 294 4.33 -6.87 16.00
CA LEU A 294 4.85 -5.58 15.55
C LEU A 294 4.41 -5.36 14.11
N CYS A 295 3.77 -4.24 13.87
CA CYS A 295 3.34 -3.78 12.56
C CYS A 295 4.41 -2.91 11.92
N THR A 296 4.56 -3.08 10.62
CA THR A 296 5.30 -2.17 9.74
C THR A 296 4.37 -1.75 8.60
N THR A 297 4.78 -0.79 7.78
CA THR A 297 4.03 -0.41 6.57
C THR A 297 4.86 -0.69 5.35
N THR A 298 4.22 -1.05 4.24
CA THR A 298 4.85 -0.94 2.92
C THR A 298 5.29 0.52 2.74
N SER A 299 6.60 0.80 2.77
CA SER A 299 7.10 2.12 2.37
C SER A 299 6.90 2.31 0.86
N ASN A 300 6.89 3.55 0.38
CA ASN A 300 6.86 3.86 -1.06
C ASN A 300 7.96 3.07 -1.82
N ASP A 301 9.14 2.90 -1.22
CA ASP A 301 10.24 2.10 -1.78
C ASP A 301 9.94 0.59 -1.88
N GLN A 302 9.17 0.03 -0.93
CA GLN A 302 8.78 -1.38 -0.96
C GLN A 302 7.61 -1.66 -1.90
N ALA A 303 6.70 -0.70 -2.08
CA ALA A 303 5.62 -0.82 -3.05
C ALA A 303 6.16 -0.90 -4.48
N ALA A 304 7.18 -0.10 -4.80
CA ALA A 304 7.92 -0.18 -6.06
C ALA A 304 8.64 -1.54 -6.25
N PHE A 305 9.20 -2.11 -5.17
CA PHE A 305 9.84 -3.43 -5.23
C PHE A 305 8.84 -4.59 -5.40
N LEU A 306 7.66 -4.51 -4.77
CA LEU A 306 6.59 -5.49 -4.94
C LEU A 306 5.96 -5.42 -6.35
N ALA A 307 5.88 -4.23 -6.93
CA ALA A 307 5.48 -4.01 -8.32
C ALA A 307 6.43 -4.69 -9.34
N GLN A 308 7.71 -4.83 -9.01
CA GLN A 308 8.71 -5.44 -9.90
C GLN A 308 8.76 -6.97 -9.86
N ARG A 309 8.02 -7.63 -8.96
CA ARG A 309 7.89 -9.09 -9.00
C ARG A 309 7.06 -9.49 -10.21
N LYS A 310 7.75 -9.87 -11.31
CA LYS A 310 7.15 -10.66 -12.39
C LYS A 310 6.38 -11.81 -11.75
N VAL A 311 5.08 -11.87 -12.03
CA VAL A 311 4.26 -13.05 -11.74
C VAL A 311 4.92 -14.20 -12.50
N ALA A 312 5.61 -15.06 -11.77
CA ALA A 312 6.18 -16.31 -12.28
C ALA A 312 5.07 -17.34 -12.49
#